data_AF-A0A917Q113-F1
#
_entry.id   AF-A0A917Q113-F1
#
_cell.length_a   1.000
_cell.length_b   1.000
_cell.length_c   1.000
_cell.angle_alpha   90.00
_cell.angle_beta   90.00
_cell.angle_gamma   90.00
#
_symmetry.space_group_name_H-M   'P 1'
#
loop_
_entity.id
_entity.type
_entity.pdbx_description
1 polymer ?
#
loop_
_entity_poly.entity_id
_entity_poly.type
_entity_poly.pdbx_seq_one_letter_code
_entity_poly.pdbx_strand_id
1 'polypeptide(L)'
;MAQQNQQQQLQQAVQQAQQAQQAVQQAQASADPQQLQQAQQQVQQAEQQLQNAQQQAGGAAQQNQQVQQAQQQLQQARQQAQQAQQNNNQ
;
A
#
# COMPACT_ATOMS: atom_id res chain seq x y z
N MET A 1 -20.76 -16.70 6.37
CA MET A 1 -19.51 -16.38 7.11
C MET A 1 -18.33 -16.03 6.21
N ALA A 2 -18.16 -16.64 5.03
CA ALA A 2 -17.02 -16.33 4.13
C ALA A 2 -16.93 -14.85 3.69
N GLN A 3 -18.05 -14.22 3.31
CA GLN A 3 -18.07 -12.82 2.87
C GLN A 3 -17.68 -11.80 3.95
N GLN A 4 -18.01 -12.09 5.21
CA GLN A 4 -17.66 -11.22 6.34
C GLN A 4 -16.16 -11.25 6.63
N ASN A 5 -15.55 -12.43 6.49
CA ASN A 5 -14.10 -12.62 6.63
C ASN A 5 -13.32 -11.94 5.49
N GLN A 6 -13.88 -11.96 4.28
CA GLN A 6 -13.31 -11.30 3.09
C GLN A 6 -13.34 -9.77 3.23
N GLN A 7 -14.41 -9.20 3.76
CA GLN A 7 -14.47 -7.77 4.06
C GLN A 7 -13.44 -7.36 5.12
N GLN A 8 -13.25 -8.15 6.17
CA GLN A 8 -12.22 -7.87 7.17
C GLN A 8 -10.81 -7.92 6.57
N GLN A 9 -10.49 -8.92 5.74
CA GLN A 9 -9.19 -8.99 5.08
C GLN A 9 -8.93 -7.80 4.15
N LEU A 10 -9.95 -7.40 3.37
CA LEU A 10 -9.86 -6.21 2.53
C LEU A 10 -9.61 -4.95 3.37
N GLN A 11 -10.35 -4.79 4.46
CA GLN A 11 -10.23 -3.62 5.33
C GLN A 11 -8.85 -3.57 6.00
N GLN A 12 -8.31 -4.72 6.39
CA GLN A 12 -6.97 -4.84 6.95
C GLN A 12 -5.89 -4.49 5.91
N ALA A 13 -6.04 -4.96 4.67
CA ALA A 13 -5.12 -4.63 3.59
C ALA A 13 -5.18 -3.14 3.20
N VAL A 14 -6.37 -2.52 3.19
CA VAL A 14 -6.54 -1.07 3.01
C VAL A 14 -5.82 -0.29 4.12
N GLN A 15 -5.90 -0.76 5.36
CA GLN A 15 -5.22 -0.13 6.49
C GLN A 15 -3.70 -0.19 6.35
N GLN A 16 -3.16 -1.35 5.94
CA GLN A 16 -1.73 -1.49 5.63
C GLN A 16 -1.30 -0.59 4.48
N ALA A 17 -2.14 -0.45 3.46
CA ALA A 17 -1.88 0.44 2.32
C ALA A 17 -1.72 1.90 2.78
N GLN A 18 -2.60 2.39 3.65
CA GLN A 18 -2.51 3.75 4.20
C GLN A 18 -1.27 3.92 5.07
N GLN A 19 -0.93 2.94 5.90
CA GLN A 19 0.30 2.99 6.71
C GLN A 19 1.55 3.04 5.83
N ALA A 20 1.62 2.21 4.79
CA ALA A 20 2.74 2.20 3.86
C ALA A 20 2.87 3.55 3.12
N GLN A 21 1.76 4.16 2.71
CA GLN A 21 1.75 5.49 2.11
C GLN A 21 2.27 6.58 3.07
N GLN A 22 1.89 6.52 4.35
CA GLN A 22 2.42 7.44 5.36
C GLN A 22 3.92 7.21 5.61
N ALA A 23 4.36 5.95 5.67
CA ALA A 23 5.77 5.62 5.83
C ALA A 23 6.62 6.19 4.69
N VAL A 24 6.14 6.10 3.43
CA VAL A 24 6.83 6.71 2.28
C VAL A 24 6.91 8.22 2.42
N GLN A 25 5.81 8.89 2.77
CA GLN A 25 5.80 10.35 2.93
C GLN A 25 6.74 10.80 4.05
N GLN A 26 6.77 10.10 5.18
CA GLN A 26 7.71 10.37 6.27
C GLN A 26 9.15 10.15 5.81
N ALA A 27 9.43 9.00 5.19
CA ALA A 27 10.77 8.70 4.69
C ALA A 27 11.26 9.71 3.65
N GLN A 28 10.36 10.15 2.75
CA GLN A 28 10.63 11.18 1.76
C GLN A 28 10.88 12.54 2.42
N ALA A 29 10.08 12.92 3.42
CA ALA A 29 10.26 14.16 4.15
C ALA A 29 11.55 14.19 4.99
N SER A 30 11.94 13.04 5.55
CA SER A 30 13.19 12.88 6.28
C SER A 30 14.41 12.74 5.37
N ALA A 31 14.21 12.56 4.06
CA ALA A 31 15.26 12.22 3.09
C ALA A 31 16.16 11.09 3.59
N ASP A 32 15.59 10.12 4.30
CA ASP A 32 16.35 9.04 4.92
C ASP A 32 16.29 7.78 4.05
N PRO A 33 17.41 7.34 3.46
CA PRO A 33 17.41 6.22 2.52
C PRO A 33 17.02 4.90 3.21
N GLN A 34 17.32 4.71 4.50
CA GLN A 34 16.92 3.51 5.23
C GLN A 34 15.40 3.48 5.45
N GLN A 35 14.82 4.62 5.86
CA GLN A 35 13.36 4.70 5.99
C GLN A 35 12.67 4.52 4.66
N LEU A 36 13.24 5.03 3.57
CA LEU A 36 12.70 4.89 2.21
C LEU A 36 12.67 3.44 1.75
N GLN A 37 13.75 2.70 2.03
CA GLN A 37 13.82 1.27 1.72
C GLN A 37 12.81 0.47 2.55
N GLN A 38 12.64 0.82 3.82
CA GLN A 38 11.68 0.17 4.71
C GLN A 38 10.23 0.47 4.29
N ALA A 39 9.94 1.72 3.91
CA ALA A 39 8.65 2.14 3.39
C ALA A 39 8.33 1.45 2.04
N GLN A 40 9.31 1.30 1.14
CA GLN A 40 9.13 0.51 -0.09
C GLN A 40 8.74 -0.94 0.19
N GLN A 41 9.37 -1.59 1.17
CA GLN A 41 8.97 -2.95 1.56
C GLN A 41 7.53 -2.98 2.08
N GLN A 42 7.13 -2.00 2.91
CA GLN A 42 5.76 -1.91 3.40
C GLN A 42 4.76 -1.71 2.25
N VAL A 43 5.07 -0.84 1.29
CA VAL A 43 4.22 -0.62 0.10
C VAL A 43 4.06 -1.90 -0.69
N GLN A 44 5.17 -2.60 -0.97
CA GLN A 44 5.12 -3.84 -1.75
C GLN A 44 4.35 -4.96 -1.01
N GLN A 45 4.52 -5.06 0.31
CA GLN A 45 3.81 -6.05 1.13
C GLN A 45 2.30 -5.74 1.19
N ALA A 46 1.95 -4.46 1.35
CA ALA A 46 0.57 -3.99 1.33
C ALA A 46 -0.08 -4.17 -0.06
N GLU A 47 0.63 -3.91 -1.17
CA GLU A 47 0.14 -4.21 -2.53
C GLU A 47 -0.19 -5.70 -2.67
N GLN A 48 0.70 -6.58 -2.21
CA GLN A 48 0.52 -8.02 -2.31
C GLN A 48 -0.62 -8.53 -1.43
N GLN A 49 -0.78 -7.99 -0.21
CA GLN A 49 -1.93 -8.28 0.64
C GLN A 49 -3.23 -7.79 0.02
N LEU A 50 -3.25 -6.55 -0.50
CA LEU A 50 -4.43 -5.96 -1.13
C LEU A 50 -4.83 -6.77 -2.35
N GLN A 51 -3.89 -7.16 -3.19
CA GLN A 51 -4.16 -7.98 -4.37
C GLN A 51 -4.67 -9.39 -4.00
N ASN A 52 -4.09 -10.03 -2.98
CA ASN A 52 -4.59 -11.31 -2.48
C ASN A 52 -6.00 -11.20 -1.90
N ALA A 53 -6.25 -10.19 -1.07
CA ALA A 53 -7.57 -9.92 -0.51
C ALA A 53 -8.58 -9.61 -1.62
N GLN A 54 -8.17 -8.89 -2.66
CA GLN A 54 -9.00 -8.56 -3.82
C GLN A 54 -9.35 -9.79 -4.65
N GLN A 55 -8.38 -10.72 -4.85
CA GLN A 55 -8.66 -12.00 -5.50
C GLN A 55 -9.56 -12.92 -4.67
N GLN A 56 -9.36 -12.98 -3.35
CA GLN A 56 -10.18 -13.80 -2.46
C GLN A 56 -11.60 -13.27 -2.30
N ALA A 57 -11.79 -11.94 -2.32
CA ALA A 57 -13.09 -11.31 -2.25
C ALA A 57 -13.79 -11.21 -3.63
N GLY A 58 -13.09 -11.45 -4.73
CA GLY A 58 -13.66 -11.49 -6.08
C GLY A 58 -14.41 -10.21 -6.45
N GLY A 59 -15.64 -10.35 -6.97
CA GLY A 59 -16.47 -9.22 -7.41
C GLY A 59 -16.81 -8.21 -6.31
N ALA A 60 -16.82 -8.63 -5.03
CA ALA A 60 -17.06 -7.71 -3.91
C ALA A 60 -15.90 -6.73 -3.71
N ALA A 61 -14.68 -7.13 -4.07
CA ALA A 61 -13.51 -6.28 -3.99
C ALA A 61 -13.45 -5.23 -5.12
N GLN A 62 -13.92 -5.58 -6.32
CA GLN A 62 -14.00 -4.65 -7.44
C GLN A 62 -15.00 -3.52 -7.17
N GLN A 63 -16.09 -3.79 -6.43
CA GLN A 63 -17.06 -2.76 -6.05
C GLN A 63 -16.63 -1.96 -4.81
N ASN A 64 -15.58 -2.38 -4.11
CA ASN A 64 -15.16 -1.70 -2.90
C ASN A 64 -14.28 -0.49 -3.22
N GLN A 65 -14.85 0.71 -3.14
CA GLN A 65 -14.16 1.97 -3.40
C GLN A 65 -12.90 2.14 -2.53
N GLN A 66 -12.90 1.62 -1.31
CA GLN A 66 -11.74 1.71 -0.42
C GLN A 66 -10.53 0.95 -0.99
N VAL A 67 -10.77 -0.17 -1.67
CA VAL A 67 -9.72 -0.99 -2.28
C VAL A 67 -9.13 -0.26 -3.48
N GLN A 68 -9.98 0.30 -4.35
CA GLN A 68 -9.50 1.09 -5.49
C GLN A 68 -8.68 2.30 -5.03
N GLN A 69 -9.11 2.98 -3.97
CA GLN A 69 -8.41 4.13 -3.41
C GLN A 69 -7.06 3.72 -2.78
N ALA A 70 -7.03 2.63 -2.01
CA ALA A 70 -5.80 2.07 -1.44
C ALA A 70 -4.80 1.65 -2.52
N GLN A 71 -5.29 1.03 -3.60
CA GLN A 71 -4.46 0.59 -4.72
C GLN A 71 -3.81 1.78 -5.43
N GLN A 72 -4.57 2.86 -5.64
CA GLN A 72 -4.05 4.11 -6.20
C GLN A 72 -3.05 4.79 -5.26
N GLN A 73 -3.32 4.82 -3.95
CA GLN A 73 -2.39 5.36 -2.94
C GLN A 73 -1.07 4.58 -2.91
N LEU A 74 -1.11 3.25 -2.96
CA LEU A 74 0.08 2.42 -3.00
C LEU A 74 0.89 2.64 -4.27
N GLN A 75 0.25 2.72 -5.42
CA GLN A 75 0.93 3.04 -6.68
C GLN A 75 1.65 4.38 -6.62
N GLN A 76 0.98 5.40 -6.06
CA GLN A 76 1.54 6.74 -5.90
C GLN A 76 2.70 6.75 -4.89
N ALA A 77 2.54 6.07 -3.76
CA ALA A 77 3.58 5.89 -2.74
C ALA A 77 4.80 5.16 -3.31
N ARG A 78 4.61 4.11 -4.10
CA ARG A 78 5.72 3.39 -4.75
C ARG A 78 6.50 4.30 -5.69
N GLN A 79 5.81 5.12 -6.46
CA GLN A 79 6.43 6.06 -7.40
C GLN A 79 7.18 7.17 -6.67
N GLN A 80 6.59 7.74 -5.62
CA GLN A 80 7.24 8.70 -4.72
C GLN A 80 8.49 8.10 -4.07
N ALA A 81 8.39 6.87 -3.59
CA ALA A 81 9.51 6.19 -2.95
C ALA A 81 10.67 5.93 -3.93
N GLN A 82 10.36 5.53 -5.18
CA GLN A 82 11.40 5.39 -6.21
C GLN A 82 12.06 6.73 -6.53
N GLN A 83 11.28 7.79 -6.69
CA GLN A 83 11.82 9.12 -7.00
C GLN A 83 12.68 9.67 -5.86
N ALA A 84 12.23 9.52 -4.60
CA ALA A 84 12.98 9.96 -3.44
C ALA A 84 14.25 9.13 -3.23
N GLN A 85 14.21 7.81 -3.51
CA GLN A 85 15.41 6.98 -3.53
C GLN A 85 16.40 7.45 -4.60
N GLN A 86 15.93 7.82 -5.79
CA GLN A 86 16.78 8.36 -6.86
C GLN A 86 17.41 9.70 -6.48
N ASN A 87 16.66 10.58 -5.80
CA ASN A 87 17.18 11.85 -5.29
C ASN A 87 18.21 11.65 -4.17
N ASN A 88 18.05 10.65 -3.31
CA ASN A 88 19.00 10.37 -2.23
C ASN A 88 20.30 9.71 -2.70
N ASN A 89 20.34 9.25 -3.95
CA ASN A 89 21.48 8.56 -4.53
C ASN A 89 22.30 9.44 -5.48
N GLN A 90 21.98 10.74 -5.55
CA GLN A 90 22.75 11.81 -6.23
C GLN A 90 23.57 12.60 -5.21
#